data_AF-A0A9D5PMY1-F1
#
_entry.id   AF-A0A9D5PMY1-F1
#
_cell.length_a   1.000
_cell.length_b   1.000
_cell.length_c   1.000
_cell.angle_alpha   90.00
_cell.angle_beta   90.00
_cell.angle_gamma   90.00
#
_symmetry.space_group_name_H-M   'P 1'
#
loop_
_entity.id
_entity.type
_entity.pdbx_description
1 polymer ?
#
loop_
_entity_poly.entity_id
_entity_poly.type
_entity_poly.pdbx_seq_one_letter_code
_entity_poly.pdbx_strand_id
1 'polypeptide(L)'
;MPKKKIPESLEHAAESGRLPKLIGRYLKFCRKAEEKKGGRFPNLAGFCRWMGYGMESLENLRLSNPEAVDYLITVMEDEALNSPILSPTVVGAYLKRRLSYGEKQAGGSSSADCGEVRLVFEHDIAEDGE
;
A
#
# COMPACT_ATOMS: atom_id res chain seq x y z
N MET A 1 10.23 -9.88 -27.04
CA MET A 1 9.54 -8.71 -26.44
C MET A 1 8.13 -8.65 -27.01
N PRO A 2 7.05 -8.78 -26.21
CA PRO A 2 5.70 -8.69 -26.76
C PRO A 2 5.40 -7.23 -27.13
N LYS A 3 4.75 -7.06 -28.29
CA LYS A 3 4.42 -5.78 -28.93
C LYS A 3 3.70 -4.85 -27.94
N LYS A 4 4.27 -3.67 -27.67
CA LYS A 4 3.65 -2.62 -26.86
C LYS A 4 2.39 -2.11 -27.56
N LYS A 5 1.22 -2.68 -27.23
CA LYS A 5 -0.04 -1.93 -27.34
C LYS A 5 0.15 -0.67 -26.50
N ILE A 6 -0.15 0.50 -27.07
CA ILE A 6 -0.18 1.76 -26.33
C ILE A 6 -1.04 1.48 -25.10
N PRO A 7 -0.49 1.60 -23.88
CA PRO A 7 -1.30 1.34 -22.70
C PRO A 7 -2.44 2.36 -22.73
N GLU A 8 -3.62 1.82 -22.53
CA GLU A 8 -4.87 2.56 -22.41
C GLU A 8 -4.82 3.47 -21.18
N SER A 9 -5.13 4.76 -21.32
CA SER A 9 -4.96 5.73 -20.23
C SER A 9 -5.70 5.30 -18.96
N LEU A 10 -5.18 5.70 -17.81
CA LEU A 10 -5.75 5.32 -16.52
C LEU A 10 -7.19 5.81 -16.38
N GLU A 11 -7.48 7.00 -16.93
CA GLU A 11 -8.83 7.57 -16.98
C GLU A 11 -9.77 6.72 -17.83
N HIS A 12 -9.35 6.34 -19.04
CA HIS A 12 -10.19 5.51 -19.90
C HIS A 12 -10.44 4.12 -19.30
N ALA A 13 -9.46 3.55 -18.60
CA ALA A 13 -9.62 2.29 -17.89
C ALA A 13 -10.63 2.40 -16.72
N ALA A 14 -10.67 3.54 -16.05
CA ALA A 14 -11.65 3.83 -15.00
C ALA A 14 -13.05 4.01 -15.59
N GLU A 15 -13.21 4.87 -16.61
CA GLU A 15 -14.49 5.15 -17.28
C GLU A 15 -15.11 3.91 -17.91
N SER A 16 -14.28 3.03 -18.50
CA SER A 16 -14.75 1.80 -19.13
C SER A 16 -14.97 0.63 -18.16
N GLY A 17 -14.79 0.84 -16.85
CA GLY A 17 -14.95 -0.19 -15.81
C GLY A 17 -13.90 -1.31 -15.88
N ARG A 18 -12.79 -1.11 -16.60
CA ARG A 18 -11.72 -2.10 -16.78
C ARG A 18 -10.68 -2.07 -15.66
N LEU A 19 -10.71 -1.04 -14.82
CA LEU A 19 -9.75 -0.84 -13.73
C LEU A 19 -9.62 -2.04 -12.78
N PRO A 20 -10.71 -2.68 -12.27
CA PRO A 20 -10.59 -3.87 -11.41
C PRO A 20 -9.86 -5.04 -12.08
N LYS A 21 -10.11 -5.24 -13.39
CA LYS A 21 -9.46 -6.30 -14.16
C LYS A 21 -7.96 -6.06 -14.35
N LEU A 22 -7.56 -4.80 -14.50
CA LEU A 22 -6.14 -4.41 -14.60
C LEU A 22 -5.43 -4.56 -13.25
N ILE A 23 -6.06 -4.13 -12.17
CA ILE A 23 -5.54 -4.34 -10.81
C ILE A 23 -5.33 -5.82 -10.54
N GLY A 24 -6.33 -6.66 -10.82
CA GLY A 24 -6.21 -8.12 -10.63
C GLY A 24 -5.08 -8.75 -11.46
N ARG A 25 -4.78 -8.22 -12.66
CA ARG A 25 -3.61 -8.66 -13.45
C ARG A 25 -2.30 -8.25 -12.82
N TYR A 26 -2.21 -7.02 -12.30
CA TYR A 26 -1.02 -6.55 -11.60
C TYR A 26 -0.77 -7.34 -10.31
N LEU A 27 -1.80 -7.59 -9.50
CA LEU A 27 -1.66 -8.39 -8.27
C LEU A 27 -1.20 -9.82 -8.57
N LYS A 28 -1.74 -10.46 -9.62
CA LYS A 28 -1.23 -11.77 -10.09
C LYS A 28 0.23 -11.71 -10.55
N PHE A 29 0.64 -10.61 -11.19
CA PHE A 29 2.03 -10.39 -11.56
C PHE A 29 2.93 -10.24 -10.32
N CYS A 30 2.47 -9.54 -9.29
CA CYS A 30 3.17 -9.41 -8.01
C CYS A 30 3.33 -10.77 -7.30
N ARG A 31 2.26 -11.56 -7.19
CA ARG A 31 2.27 -12.89 -6.57
C ARG A 31 3.15 -13.90 -7.31
N LYS A 32 3.13 -13.89 -8.65
CA LYS A 32 4.07 -14.73 -9.44
C LYS A 32 5.54 -14.40 -9.19
N ALA A 33 5.85 -13.18 -8.75
CA ALA A 33 7.20 -12.85 -8.33
C ALA A 33 7.51 -13.41 -6.93
N GLU A 34 6.52 -13.60 -6.05
CA GLU A 34 6.70 -14.17 -4.69
C GLU A 34 7.24 -15.59 -4.75
N GLU A 35 6.76 -16.40 -5.68
CA GLU A 35 7.23 -17.77 -5.94
C GLU A 35 8.74 -17.81 -6.28
N LYS A 36 9.33 -16.68 -6.69
CA LYS A 36 10.75 -16.56 -7.03
C LYS A 36 11.52 -15.75 -5.99
N LYS A 37 11.66 -16.23 -4.75
CA LYS A 37 12.57 -15.74 -3.67
C LYS A 37 12.76 -14.19 -3.57
N GLY A 38 11.77 -13.40 -3.96
CA GLY A 38 11.97 -11.97 -4.23
C GLY A 38 10.70 -11.28 -4.70
N GLY A 39 9.56 -11.66 -4.10
CA GLY A 39 8.24 -11.14 -4.43
C GLY A 39 8.18 -9.63 -4.62
N ARG A 40 7.25 -9.19 -5.47
CA ARG A 40 7.00 -7.76 -5.66
C ARG A 40 5.87 -7.33 -4.75
N PHE A 41 6.18 -6.42 -3.83
CA PHE A 41 5.18 -5.80 -2.97
C PHE A 41 4.21 -4.94 -3.79
N PRO A 42 2.89 -5.21 -3.74
CA PRO A 42 1.88 -4.36 -4.37
C PRO A 42 1.89 -2.94 -3.79
N ASN A 43 1.92 -1.94 -4.66
CA ASN A 43 1.76 -0.53 -4.31
C ASN A 43 1.41 0.28 -5.56
N LEU A 44 0.86 1.48 -5.37
CA LEU A 44 0.42 2.36 -6.46
C LEU A 44 1.53 2.72 -7.44
N ALA A 45 2.72 3.06 -6.94
CA ALA A 45 3.85 3.43 -7.80
C ALA A 45 4.30 2.26 -8.68
N GLY A 46 4.28 1.04 -8.13
CA GLY A 46 4.54 -0.19 -8.86
C GLY A 46 3.47 -0.47 -9.91
N PHE A 47 2.19 -0.24 -9.59
CA PHE A 47 1.08 -0.37 -10.53
C PHE A 47 1.20 0.61 -11.70
N CYS A 48 1.48 1.89 -11.42
CA CYS A 48 1.67 2.91 -12.45
C CYS A 48 2.84 2.54 -13.38
N ARG A 49 4.00 2.18 -12.81
CA ARG A 49 5.16 1.72 -13.60
C ARG A 49 4.85 0.47 -14.43
N TRP A 50 4.07 -0.47 -13.89
CA TRP A 50 3.67 -1.69 -14.61
C TRP A 50 2.75 -1.38 -15.80
N MET A 51 1.85 -0.41 -15.65
CA MET A 51 1.01 0.12 -16.73
C MET A 51 1.80 0.96 -17.74
N GLY A 52 3.02 1.40 -17.40
CA GLY A 52 3.86 2.26 -18.23
C GLY A 52 3.63 3.76 -18.00
N TYR A 53 3.08 4.12 -16.84
CA TYR A 53 2.76 5.50 -16.45
C TYR A 53 3.60 5.99 -15.28
N GLY A 54 3.71 7.32 -15.18
CA GLY A 54 4.21 8.01 -13.99
C GLY A 54 3.10 8.23 -12.95
N MET A 55 3.50 8.72 -11.78
CA MET A 55 2.55 9.10 -10.72
C MET A 55 1.66 10.29 -11.13
N GLU A 56 2.08 11.13 -12.07
CA GLU A 56 1.29 12.22 -12.63
C GLU A 56 -0.04 11.73 -13.23
N SER A 57 -0.08 10.54 -13.82
CA SER A 57 -1.32 9.95 -14.33
C SER A 57 -2.31 9.58 -13.21
N LEU A 58 -1.80 9.32 -12.00
CA LEU A 58 -2.64 9.10 -10.83
C LEU A 58 -3.25 10.42 -10.34
N GLU A 59 -2.49 11.52 -10.39
CA GLU A 59 -3.00 12.86 -10.06
C GLU A 59 -4.07 13.32 -11.05
N ASN A 60 -3.87 13.08 -12.35
CA ASN A 60 -4.88 13.35 -13.37
C ASN A 60 -6.14 12.52 -13.17
N LEU A 61 -5.99 11.23 -12.82
CA LEU A 61 -7.13 10.39 -12.47
C LEU A 61 -7.83 10.90 -11.20
N ARG A 62 -7.09 11.44 -10.23
CA ARG A 62 -7.67 11.99 -9.00
C ARG A 62 -8.56 13.20 -9.27
N LEU A 63 -8.19 14.03 -10.24
CA LEU A 63 -8.98 15.18 -10.65
C LEU A 63 -10.24 14.80 -11.44
N SER A 64 -10.17 13.76 -12.27
CA SER A 64 -11.28 13.35 -13.14
C SER A 64 -12.22 12.33 -12.50
N ASN A 65 -11.69 11.42 -11.69
CA ASN A 65 -12.41 10.33 -11.03
C ASN A 65 -11.76 9.96 -9.68
N PRO A 66 -12.04 10.75 -8.61
CA PRO A 66 -11.45 10.52 -7.30
C PRO A 66 -11.81 9.16 -6.70
N GLU A 67 -13.04 8.66 -6.94
CA GLU A 67 -13.49 7.36 -6.44
C GLU A 67 -12.65 6.19 -6.99
N ALA A 68 -12.22 6.29 -8.26
CA ALA A 68 -11.34 5.29 -8.85
C ALA A 68 -9.95 5.29 -8.20
N VAL A 69 -9.44 6.45 -7.79
CA VAL A 69 -8.18 6.57 -7.05
C VAL A 69 -8.32 6.03 -5.63
N ASP A 70 -9.42 6.33 -4.95
CA ASP A 70 -9.71 5.80 -3.61
C ASP A 70 -9.80 4.27 -3.66
N TYR A 71 -10.51 3.71 -4.65
CA TYR A 71 -10.56 2.27 -4.87
C TYR A 71 -9.15 1.66 -5.11
N LEU A 72 -8.33 2.29 -5.95
CA LEU A 72 -6.94 1.88 -6.18
C LEU A 72 -6.12 1.89 -4.89
N ILE A 73 -6.27 2.92 -4.06
CA ILE A 73 -5.61 3.04 -2.77
C ILE A 73 -6.03 1.88 -1.86
N THR A 74 -7.33 1.69 -1.66
CA THR A 74 -7.89 0.67 -0.78
C THR A 74 -7.41 -0.73 -1.16
N VAL A 75 -7.48 -1.09 -2.44
CA VAL A 75 -7.08 -2.44 -2.88
C VAL A 75 -5.57 -2.67 -2.70
N MET A 76 -4.74 -1.66 -2.99
CA MET A 76 -3.30 -1.79 -2.81
C MET A 76 -2.90 -1.85 -1.34
N GLU A 77 -3.60 -1.14 -0.47
CA GLU A 77 -3.37 -1.16 0.98
C GLU A 77 -3.79 -2.48 1.62
N ASP A 78 -4.94 -3.03 1.23
CA ASP A 78 -5.37 -4.35 1.67
C ASP A 78 -4.38 -5.44 1.27
N GLU A 79 -3.94 -5.46 0.00
CA GLU A 79 -2.94 -6.43 -0.46
C GLU A 79 -1.57 -6.21 0.18
N ALA A 80 -1.21 -4.97 0.50
CA ALA A 80 0.02 -4.64 1.22
C ALA A 80 -0.01 -5.17 2.66
N LEU A 81 -1.13 -5.01 3.37
CA LEU A 81 -1.35 -5.51 4.72
C LEU A 81 -1.31 -7.03 4.80
N ASN A 82 -1.82 -7.69 3.76
CA ASN A 82 -1.88 -9.15 3.68
C ASN A 82 -0.67 -9.79 2.96
N SER A 83 0.34 -9.01 2.58
CA SER A 83 1.51 -9.52 1.85
C SER A 83 2.48 -10.23 2.80
N PRO A 84 2.86 -11.49 2.52
CA PRO A 84 3.87 -12.21 3.31
C PRO A 84 5.31 -11.77 2.99
N ILE A 85 5.52 -10.87 2.01
CA ILE A 85 6.85 -10.49 1.51
C ILE A 85 7.58 -9.56 2.49
N LEU A 86 6.86 -8.59 3.06
CA LEU A 86 7.45 -7.58 3.93
C LEU A 86 7.24 -7.98 5.39
N SER A 87 8.23 -7.66 6.24
CA SER A 87 8.02 -7.83 7.68
C SER A 87 6.90 -6.91 8.16
N PRO A 88 6.12 -7.32 9.18
CA PRO A 88 5.06 -6.49 9.75
C PRO A 88 5.55 -5.09 10.17
N THR A 89 6.81 -4.98 10.60
CA THR A 89 7.45 -3.70 10.95
C THR A 89 7.59 -2.76 9.74
N VAL A 90 7.99 -3.28 8.57
CA VAL A 90 8.15 -2.48 7.34
C VAL A 90 6.79 -2.07 6.79
N VAL A 91 5.81 -2.99 6.79
CA VAL A 91 4.43 -2.68 6.41
C VAL A 91 3.85 -1.61 7.35
N GLY A 92 4.05 -1.76 8.66
CA GLY A 92 3.63 -0.79 9.66
C GLY A 92 4.27 0.59 9.46
N ALA A 93 5.58 0.67 9.21
CA ALA A 93 6.26 1.95 8.94
C ALA A 93 5.76 2.62 7.65
N TYR A 94 5.55 1.84 6.59
CA TYR A 94 5.00 2.32 5.32
C TYR A 94 3.57 2.87 5.49
N LEU A 95 2.71 2.16 6.21
CA LEU A 95 1.33 2.59 6.46
C LEU A 95 1.25 3.78 7.40
N LYS A 96 2.07 3.84 8.46
CA LYS A 96 2.14 5.01 9.36
C LYS A 96 2.47 6.30 8.60
N ARG A 97 3.45 6.24 7.69
CA ARG A 97 3.81 7.39 6.85
C ARG A 97 2.71 7.77 5.85
N ARG A 98 1.96 6.79 5.35
CA ARG A 98 0.97 6.99 4.29
C ARG A 98 -0.41 7.39 4.80
N LEU A 99 -0.83 6.82 5.93
CA LEU A 99 -2.12 7.08 6.60
C LEU A 99 -1.99 8.12 7.72
N SER A 100 -0.81 8.72 7.91
CA SER A 100 -0.49 9.63 9.02
C SER A 100 -0.79 9.08 10.42
N TYR A 101 -0.89 7.75 10.57
CA TYR A 101 -1.00 7.10 11.89
C TYR A 101 0.30 7.34 12.67
N GLY A 102 0.29 8.34 13.56
CA GLY A 102 1.43 8.69 14.41
C GLY A 102 1.91 10.14 14.28
N GLU A 103 1.46 10.88 13.26
CA GLU A 103 1.53 12.34 13.29
C GLU A 103 0.38 12.83 14.18
N LYS A 104 0.59 12.76 15.51
CA LYS A 104 -0.13 13.69 16.38
C LYS A 104 0.24 15.07 15.85
N GLN A 105 -0.70 15.74 15.18
CA GLN A 105 -0.61 17.17 14.96
C GLN A 105 -0.34 17.77 16.33
N ALA A 106 0.90 18.23 16.55
CA ALA A 106 1.25 19.04 17.69
C ALA A 106 0.60 20.40 17.46
N GLY A 107 -0.72 20.46 17.72
CA GLY A 107 -1.51 21.65 17.42
C GLY A 107 -3.01 21.36 17.45
N GLY A 108 -3.58 21.42 18.66
CA GLY A 108 -5.00 21.78 18.82
C GLY A 108 -5.97 20.65 19.16
N SER A 109 -6.33 20.60 20.44
CA SER A 109 -7.66 20.26 20.98
C SER A 109 -8.32 18.91 20.62
N SER A 110 -8.25 18.00 21.61
CA SER A 110 -9.32 17.13 22.13
C SER A 110 -10.19 16.32 21.16
N SER A 111 -10.11 14.98 21.24
CA SER A 111 -11.03 14.18 22.08
C SER A 111 -10.82 12.67 21.89
N ALA A 112 -10.80 11.96 23.03
CA ALA A 112 -11.16 10.56 23.29
C ALA A 112 -10.36 9.38 22.67
N ASP A 113 -9.60 8.73 23.56
CA ASP A 113 -9.43 7.28 23.70
C ASP A 113 -9.19 6.42 22.46
N CYS A 114 -7.91 6.23 22.11
CA CYS A 114 -7.47 4.96 21.58
C CYS A 114 -6.09 4.62 22.16
N GLY A 115 -6.02 3.47 22.81
CA GLY A 115 -4.98 3.08 23.76
C GLY A 115 -3.56 3.21 23.23
N GLU A 116 -2.74 3.93 23.99
CA GLU A 116 -1.29 3.90 23.87
C GLU A 116 -0.80 2.50 24.28
N VAL A 117 -0.39 1.67 23.32
CA VAL A 117 0.28 0.40 23.62
C VAL A 117 1.65 0.73 24.20
N ARG A 118 1.75 0.75 25.53
CA ARG A 118 3.01 0.78 26.26
C ARG A 118 3.61 -0.62 26.24
N LEU A 119 4.69 -0.79 25.48
CA LEU A 119 5.55 -1.98 25.59
C LEU A 119 6.36 -1.84 26.88
N VAL A 120 5.89 -2.50 27.94
CA VAL A 120 6.68 -2.70 29.16
C VAL A 120 7.46 -4.00 28.96
N PHE A 121 8.79 -3.90 28.89
CA PHE A 121 9.65 -5.07 28.99
C PHE A 121 9.89 -5.31 30.48
N GLU A 122 9.13 -6.22 31.08
CA GLU A 122 9.49 -6.78 32.38
C GLU A 122 10.71 -7.68 32.16
N HIS A 123 11.88 -7.19 32.56
CA HIS A 123 13.04 -8.05 32.74
C HIS A 123 12.84 -8.81 34.05
N ASP A 124 12.41 -10.07 33.97
CA ASP A 124 12.62 -11.05 35.04
C ASP A 124 14.14 -11.25 35.17
N ILE A 125 14.76 -10.54 36.12
CA ILE A 125 16.05 -10.96 36.65
C ILE A 125 15.73 -12.14 37.56
N ALA A 126 15.67 -13.32 36.95
CA ALA A 126 15.76 -14.57 37.70
C ALA A 126 17.06 -14.54 38.50
N GLU A 127 16.95 -14.77 39.81
CA GLU A 127 18.07 -15.06 40.70
C GLU A 127 19.05 -16.01 40.01
N ASP A 128 20.30 -15.58 39.89
CA ASP A 128 21.45 -16.47 39.76
C ASP A 128 22.35 -16.16 40.96
N GLY A 129 22.76 -17.23 41.63
CA GLY A 129 23.09 -17.26 43.05
C GLY A 129 24.33 -16.48 43.50
N GLU A 130 24.29 -16.08 44.78
CA GLU A 130 25.20 -16.56 45.84
C GLU A 130 24.52 -16.49 47.21
#